data_AF-X5GKL1-F1
#
_entry.id   AF-X5GKL1-F1
#
_cell.length_a   1.000
_cell.length_b   1.000
_cell.length_c   1.000
_cell.angle_alpha   90.00
_cell.angle_beta   90.00
_cell.angle_gamma   90.00
#
_symmetry.space_group_name_H-M   'P 1'
#
loop_
_entity.id
_entity.type
_entity.pdbx_description
1 polymer ?
#
loop_
_entity_poly.entity_id
_entity_poly.type
_entity_poly.pdbx_seq_one_letter_code
_entity_poly.pdbx_strand_id
1 'polypeptide(L)'
;MKKSQLLYLFVACIILIAAIVLTIFLSKIYVIPSFNIIIGVAGAALSGIILFGITCAILHCQYPTTIHDVLPFVKKNEQVMLFIPLSDDQLNKLDLESDIVEIKYDRVESGININEDKNIVLNITQKKCGLWGKRTVDVVVDSNRKCMLLEDNVYISHMNSRGIAVLVNKKMSSIGDIVHKDGFRIKYPEMKDGVLSLACSYNVICSTLKDTLDMLRYRVEDPESYDYGYSIYELILKDLLIRFPYDIPTGEKDSRTGQSNGYKLAMALLTAFSTSKVLGNSPINEELVNSVALLKSYMAESKVTSYEEFYPELFERIRYKFCQRHEKIGSYGCLHNNYYTKYGVTFKEMLISSIRGGDSVLASMLAIASCHNGRGFTKTNDFFKEILSSVGCDDLVAEANRLIADGLHRKIDLSSCEFIKWKIFGALKVILTPSNTACSLDGLIYGARRYIMRKCYSSVTTLKCVPYSLIFRSIYNPVIMTGKESEQVVGSSNIEHVGVSHAVGM
;
A
#
# COMPACT_ATOMS: atom_id res chain seq x y z
N MET A 1 6.50 -54.00 -24.45
CA MET A 1 6.40 -53.80 -22.99
C MET A 1 7.25 -52.61 -22.59
N LYS A 2 6.69 -51.65 -21.83
CA LYS A 2 7.46 -50.51 -21.28
C LYS A 2 8.47 -51.04 -20.26
N LYS A 3 9.65 -50.40 -20.10
CA LYS A 3 10.69 -50.80 -19.11
C LYS A 3 10.12 -50.97 -17.69
N SER A 4 9.10 -50.20 -17.34
CA SER A 4 8.36 -50.29 -16.06
C SER A 4 7.53 -51.58 -15.88
N GLN A 5 6.98 -52.14 -16.97
CA GLN A 5 6.23 -53.41 -16.93
C GLN A 5 7.17 -54.61 -16.76
N LEU A 6 8.40 -54.50 -17.26
CA LEU A 6 9.42 -55.54 -17.09
C LEU A 6 9.97 -55.55 -15.66
N LEU A 7 10.14 -54.37 -15.06
CA LEU A 7 10.45 -54.23 -13.63
C LEU A 7 9.32 -54.78 -12.74
N TYR A 8 8.05 -54.54 -13.11
CA TYR A 8 6.87 -55.10 -12.41
C TYR A 8 6.90 -56.63 -12.37
N LEU A 9 7.11 -57.26 -13.53
CA LEU A 9 7.22 -58.71 -13.61
C LEU A 9 8.39 -59.22 -12.78
N PHE A 10 9.53 -58.52 -12.81
CA PHE A 10 10.75 -58.92 -12.12
C PHE A 10 10.61 -58.84 -10.60
N VAL A 11 10.06 -57.75 -10.05
CA VAL A 11 9.83 -57.58 -8.61
C VAL A 11 8.76 -58.56 -8.11
N ALA A 12 7.67 -58.75 -8.87
CA ALA A 12 6.64 -59.74 -8.55
C ALA A 12 7.22 -61.17 -8.51
N CYS A 13 8.06 -61.54 -9.48
CA CYS A 13 8.75 -62.82 -9.50
C CYS A 13 9.69 -62.99 -8.30
N ILE A 14 10.46 -61.96 -7.92
CA ILE A 14 11.36 -62.04 -6.74
C ILE A 14 10.56 -62.24 -5.45
N ILE A 15 9.46 -61.50 -5.26
CA ILE A 15 8.60 -61.63 -4.07
C ILE A 15 7.98 -63.04 -4.03
N LEU A 16 7.52 -63.55 -5.16
CA LEU A 16 6.93 -64.88 -5.26
C LEU A 16 7.96 -65.98 -4.97
N ILE A 17 9.18 -65.85 -5.50
CA ILE A 17 10.30 -66.78 -5.24
C ILE A 17 10.69 -66.73 -3.75
N ALA A 18 10.80 -65.54 -3.16
CA ALA A 18 11.13 -65.38 -1.74
C ALA A 18 10.05 -66.00 -0.84
N ALA A 19 8.77 -65.84 -1.18
CA ALA A 19 7.66 -66.46 -0.46
C ALA A 19 7.68 -67.99 -0.56
N ILE A 20 7.97 -68.55 -1.73
CA ILE A 20 8.11 -69.99 -1.93
C ILE A 20 9.30 -70.53 -1.12
N VAL A 21 10.46 -69.86 -1.20
CA VAL A 21 11.68 -70.25 -0.46
C VAL A 21 11.45 -70.20 1.05
N LEU A 22 10.78 -69.15 1.54
CA LEU A 22 10.45 -69.00 2.96
C LEU A 22 9.47 -70.09 3.42
N THR A 23 8.48 -70.43 2.59
CA THR A 23 7.51 -71.51 2.89
C THR A 23 8.22 -72.87 2.94
N ILE A 24 9.15 -73.14 2.02
CA ILE A 24 9.98 -74.35 2.03
C ILE A 24 10.86 -74.40 3.30
N PHE A 25 11.51 -73.29 3.66
CA PHE A 25 12.33 -73.21 4.88
C PHE A 25 11.52 -73.45 6.15
N LEU A 26 10.35 -72.84 6.26
CA LEU A 26 9.46 -73.00 7.42
C LEU A 26 8.85 -74.40 7.50
N SER A 27 8.56 -75.04 6.36
CA SER A 27 8.07 -76.43 6.31
C SER A 27 9.08 -77.46 6.82
N LYS A 28 10.38 -77.13 6.82
CA LYS A 28 11.43 -77.96 7.43
C LYS A 28 11.54 -77.80 8.95
N ILE A 29 11.05 -76.69 9.50
CA ILE A 29 11.17 -76.36 10.93
C ILE A 29 9.92 -76.79 11.71
N TYR A 30 8.73 -76.74 11.08
CA TYR A 30 7.45 -77.04 11.72
C TYR A 30 6.72 -78.18 10.99
N VAL A 31 6.67 -79.36 11.61
CA VAL A 31 5.97 -80.55 11.08
C VAL A 31 4.50 -80.53 11.51
N ILE A 32 3.76 -79.51 11.07
CA ILE A 32 2.29 -79.45 11.27
C ILE A 32 1.64 -79.18 9.91
N PRO A 33 0.83 -80.11 9.37
CA PRO A 33 0.30 -80.03 8.00
C PRO A 33 -0.49 -78.75 7.69
N SER A 34 -1.20 -78.21 8.69
CA SER A 34 -2.04 -77.02 8.59
C SER A 34 -1.26 -75.69 8.66
N PHE A 35 -0.01 -75.70 9.14
CA PHE A 35 0.81 -74.49 9.29
C PHE A 35 1.30 -73.96 7.93
N ASN A 36 1.66 -74.85 7.01
CA ASN A 36 2.15 -74.49 5.67
C ASN A 36 1.06 -73.82 4.82
N ILE A 37 -0.20 -74.23 4.95
CA ILE A 37 -1.34 -73.64 4.22
C ILE A 37 -1.62 -72.23 4.75
N ILE A 38 -1.65 -72.05 6.07
CA ILE A 38 -1.93 -70.75 6.71
C ILE A 38 -0.85 -69.72 6.35
N ILE A 39 0.42 -70.12 6.36
CA ILE A 39 1.53 -69.23 6.00
C ILE A 39 1.54 -68.92 4.50
N GLY A 40 1.22 -69.90 3.64
CA GLY A 40 1.09 -69.66 2.20
C GLY A 40 0.01 -68.63 1.87
N VAL A 41 -1.16 -68.73 2.52
CA VAL A 41 -2.27 -67.76 2.37
C VAL A 41 -1.89 -66.39 2.94
N ALA A 42 -1.25 -66.34 4.11
CA ALA A 42 -0.79 -65.09 4.71
C ALA A 42 0.29 -64.39 3.86
N GLY A 43 1.22 -65.15 3.28
CA GLY A 43 2.24 -64.66 2.36
C GLY A 43 1.66 -64.15 1.04
N ALA A 44 0.66 -64.85 0.49
CA ALA A 44 -0.07 -64.38 -0.69
C ALA A 44 -0.82 -63.07 -0.41
N ALA A 45 -1.50 -62.94 0.74
CA ALA A 45 -2.20 -61.72 1.14
C ALA A 45 -1.24 -60.54 1.34
N LEU A 46 -0.11 -60.74 2.05
CA LEU A 46 0.92 -59.72 2.25
C LEU A 46 1.57 -59.27 0.94
N SER A 47 1.89 -60.20 0.04
CA SER A 47 2.44 -59.86 -1.28
C SER A 47 1.44 -59.04 -2.12
N GLY A 48 0.14 -59.37 -2.06
CA GLY A 48 -0.92 -58.62 -2.72
C GLY A 48 -1.05 -57.18 -2.18
N ILE A 49 -0.98 -56.99 -0.87
CA ILE A 49 -1.01 -55.65 -0.23
C ILE A 49 0.21 -54.82 -0.64
N ILE A 50 1.40 -55.42 -0.65
CA ILE A 50 2.64 -54.75 -1.06
C ILE A 50 2.58 -54.36 -2.55
N LEU A 51 2.11 -55.27 -3.41
CA LEU A 51 1.97 -55.02 -4.85
C LEU A 51 0.97 -53.90 -5.13
N PHE A 52 -0.15 -53.89 -4.41
CA PHE A 52 -1.17 -52.84 -4.48
C PHE A 52 -0.59 -51.48 -4.05
N GLY A 53 0.12 -51.42 -2.93
CA GLY A 53 0.78 -50.19 -2.44
C GLY A 53 1.81 -49.63 -3.44
N ILE A 54 2.63 -50.49 -4.05
CA ILE A 54 3.59 -50.10 -5.09
C ILE A 54 2.87 -49.59 -6.36
N THR A 55 1.79 -50.26 -6.77
CA THR A 55 1.02 -49.88 -7.97
C THR A 55 0.35 -48.53 -7.79
N CYS A 56 -0.27 -48.27 -6.63
CA CYS A 56 -0.84 -46.97 -6.30
C CYS A 56 0.23 -45.86 -6.30
N ALA A 57 1.42 -46.13 -5.76
CA ALA A 57 2.50 -45.15 -5.74
C ALA A 57 3.03 -44.80 -7.14
N ILE A 58 3.11 -45.78 -8.04
CA ILE A 58 3.56 -45.57 -9.42
C ILE A 58 2.49 -44.89 -10.27
N LEU A 59 1.20 -45.24 -10.12
CA LEU A 59 0.10 -44.53 -10.78
C LEU A 59 0.07 -43.05 -10.37
N HIS A 60 0.45 -42.74 -9.14
CA HIS A 60 0.63 -41.37 -8.68
C HIS A 60 1.87 -40.66 -9.26
N CYS A 61 2.88 -41.40 -9.73
CA CYS A 61 4.07 -40.87 -10.43
C CYS A 61 3.87 -40.77 -11.95
N GLN A 62 2.77 -41.29 -12.49
CA GLN A 62 2.47 -41.26 -13.93
C GLN A 62 1.61 -40.08 -14.36
N TYR A 63 1.16 -39.22 -13.44
CA TYR A 63 0.64 -37.92 -13.85
C TYR A 63 1.82 -37.11 -14.38
N PRO A 64 1.87 -36.83 -15.70
CA PRO A 64 2.93 -35.99 -16.22
C PRO A 64 2.71 -34.59 -15.61
N THR A 65 3.65 -34.15 -14.78
CA THR A 65 3.86 -32.73 -14.51
C THR A 65 4.13 -32.08 -15.85
N THR A 66 3.11 -31.43 -16.37
CA THR A 66 3.16 -30.78 -17.67
C THR A 66 4.00 -29.53 -17.46
N ILE A 67 5.26 -29.56 -17.90
CA ILE A 67 6.10 -28.37 -17.98
C ILE A 67 5.45 -27.49 -19.05
N HIS A 68 4.61 -26.55 -18.61
CA HIS A 68 4.10 -25.52 -19.48
C HIS A 68 5.15 -24.41 -19.55
N ASP A 69 6.05 -24.52 -20.53
CA ASP A 69 6.87 -23.40 -21.03
C ASP A 69 5.98 -22.26 -21.60
N VAL A 70 4.67 -22.47 -21.67
CA VAL A 70 3.66 -21.52 -22.13
C VAL A 70 3.01 -20.87 -20.91
N LEU A 71 3.05 -19.53 -20.89
CA LEU A 71 2.29 -18.69 -19.95
C LEU A 71 0.88 -19.24 -19.73
N PRO A 72 0.43 -19.46 -18.47
CA PRO A 72 -0.92 -19.93 -18.22
C PRO A 72 -1.92 -18.92 -18.78
N PHE A 73 -2.79 -19.37 -19.68
CA PHE A 73 -3.81 -18.53 -20.29
C PHE A 73 -4.84 -18.14 -19.23
N VAL A 74 -4.90 -16.85 -18.90
CA VAL A 74 -5.93 -16.26 -18.06
C VAL A 74 -7.16 -15.98 -18.91
N LYS A 75 -8.27 -16.63 -18.58
CA LYS A 75 -9.56 -16.32 -19.21
C LYS A 75 -10.08 -14.99 -18.68
N LYS A 76 -9.96 -13.94 -19.51
CA LYS A 76 -10.37 -12.57 -19.18
C LYS A 76 -11.79 -12.55 -18.61
N ASN A 77 -12.01 -11.75 -17.56
CA ASN A 77 -13.29 -11.63 -16.83
C ASN A 77 -13.81 -12.90 -16.13
N GLU A 78 -13.03 -13.98 -16.07
CA GLU A 78 -13.38 -15.20 -15.35
C GLU A 78 -12.31 -15.57 -14.31
N GLN A 79 -11.04 -15.36 -14.66
CA GLN A 79 -9.89 -15.75 -13.87
C GLN A 79 -8.98 -14.56 -13.59
N VAL A 80 -8.16 -14.72 -12.55
CA VAL A 80 -7.07 -13.82 -12.17
C VAL A 80 -5.86 -14.68 -11.87
N MET A 81 -4.66 -14.20 -12.20
CA MET A 81 -3.41 -14.87 -11.88
C MET A 81 -2.66 -14.11 -10.79
N LEU A 82 -2.31 -14.78 -9.70
CA LEU A 82 -1.28 -14.28 -8.80
C LEU A 82 0.08 -14.56 -9.42
N PHE A 83 0.90 -13.54 -9.56
CA PHE A 83 2.30 -13.68 -9.93
C PHE A 83 3.21 -13.36 -8.74
N ILE A 84 4.09 -14.30 -8.40
CA ILE A 84 5.10 -14.20 -7.34
C ILE A 84 6.47 -14.10 -8.02
N PRO A 85 7.09 -12.91 -8.12
CA PRO A 85 8.35 -12.76 -8.83
C PRO A 85 9.51 -13.35 -8.03
N LEU A 86 10.40 -14.07 -8.72
CA LEU A 86 11.62 -14.65 -8.16
C LEU A 86 12.80 -14.25 -9.04
N SER A 87 13.98 -14.02 -8.44
CA SER A 87 15.21 -13.90 -9.20
C SER A 87 15.71 -15.28 -9.67
N ASP A 88 16.61 -15.28 -10.65
CA ASP A 88 17.18 -16.50 -11.25
C ASP A 88 17.77 -17.45 -10.20
N ASP A 89 18.55 -16.91 -9.27
CA ASP A 89 19.17 -17.71 -8.20
C ASP A 89 18.13 -18.36 -7.28
N GLN A 90 16.98 -17.71 -7.06
CA GLN A 90 15.92 -18.26 -6.23
C GLN A 90 15.08 -19.29 -6.99
N LEU A 91 14.83 -19.04 -8.28
CA LEU A 91 14.14 -19.97 -9.16
C LEU A 91 14.92 -21.28 -9.32
N ASN A 92 16.25 -21.19 -9.47
CA ASN A 92 17.15 -22.34 -9.62
C ASN A 92 17.18 -23.28 -8.40
N LYS A 93 16.68 -22.84 -7.24
CA LYS A 93 16.52 -23.70 -6.06
C LYS A 93 15.33 -24.64 -6.19
N LEU A 94 14.33 -24.26 -6.99
CA LEU A 94 13.12 -25.02 -7.23
C LEU A 94 13.37 -26.08 -8.31
N ASP A 95 12.73 -27.23 -8.14
CA ASP A 95 12.68 -28.26 -9.17
C ASP A 95 11.56 -27.93 -10.15
N LEU A 96 11.91 -27.58 -11.39
CA LEU A 96 10.96 -27.15 -12.42
C LEU A 96 9.97 -28.25 -12.83
N GLU A 97 10.31 -29.53 -12.58
CA GLU A 97 9.49 -30.69 -12.96
C GLU A 97 8.58 -31.16 -11.82
N SER A 98 8.70 -30.58 -10.62
CA SER A 98 7.96 -30.98 -9.43
C SER A 98 6.77 -30.06 -9.12
N ASP A 99 5.63 -30.66 -8.80
CA ASP A 99 4.42 -29.93 -8.39
C ASP A 99 4.64 -29.17 -7.08
N ILE A 100 4.26 -27.89 -7.05
CA ILE A 100 4.19 -27.09 -5.82
C ILE A 100 2.88 -27.43 -5.10
N VAL A 101 2.98 -27.99 -3.89
CA VAL A 101 1.82 -28.40 -3.10
C VAL A 101 1.51 -27.46 -1.93
N GLU A 102 2.50 -26.67 -1.49
CA GLU A 102 2.34 -25.70 -0.41
C GLU A 102 3.28 -24.52 -0.63
N ILE A 103 2.79 -23.31 -0.36
CA ILE A 103 3.57 -22.07 -0.30
C ILE A 103 3.30 -21.48 1.08
N LYS A 104 4.32 -21.32 1.91
CA LYS A 104 4.16 -20.78 3.26
C LYS A 104 5.06 -19.58 3.48
N TYR A 105 4.55 -18.55 4.13
CA TYR A 105 5.37 -17.41 4.53
C TYR A 105 6.22 -17.76 5.75
N ASP A 106 7.55 -17.64 5.63
CA ASP A 106 8.46 -17.84 6.75
C ASP A 106 8.68 -16.56 7.53
N ARG A 107 8.02 -16.46 8.69
CA ARG A 107 8.13 -15.29 9.58
C ARG A 107 9.49 -15.17 10.26
N VAL A 108 10.20 -16.28 10.45
CA VAL A 108 11.48 -16.31 11.18
C VAL A 108 12.60 -15.86 10.24
N GLU A 109 12.69 -16.47 9.06
CA GLU A 109 13.70 -16.12 8.04
C GLU A 109 13.43 -14.75 7.40
N SER A 110 12.17 -14.37 7.19
CA SER A 110 11.81 -13.00 6.79
C SER A 110 12.09 -11.98 7.91
N GLY A 111 12.32 -12.47 9.15
CA GLY A 111 12.80 -11.80 10.35
C GLY A 111 11.99 -10.60 10.84
N ILE A 112 11.54 -10.65 12.10
CA ILE A 112 11.03 -9.47 12.83
C ILE A 112 12.23 -8.57 13.15
N ASN A 113 12.52 -7.54 12.34
CA ASN A 113 13.49 -6.51 12.74
C ASN A 113 13.06 -5.13 12.25
N ILE A 114 13.22 -4.13 13.10
CA ILE A 114 12.38 -2.93 13.17
C ILE A 114 12.76 -1.85 12.13
N ASN A 115 13.86 -2.01 11.37
CA ASN A 115 14.48 -0.87 10.68
C ASN A 115 14.84 -1.03 9.18
N GLU A 116 14.58 -2.15 8.50
CA GLU A 116 14.86 -2.26 7.05
C GLU A 116 13.76 -3.03 6.31
N ASP A 117 13.46 -2.63 5.07
CA ASP A 117 12.51 -3.31 4.17
C ASP A 117 13.05 -4.72 3.83
N LYS A 118 12.70 -5.69 4.67
CA LYS A 118 13.21 -7.05 4.53
C LYS A 118 12.61 -7.80 3.35
N ASN A 119 13.46 -8.67 2.80
CA ASN A 119 13.13 -9.67 1.81
C ASN A 119 12.08 -10.66 2.35
N ILE A 120 11.04 -10.92 1.55
CA ILE A 120 9.99 -11.89 1.89
C ILE A 120 10.51 -13.28 1.54
N VAL A 121 10.60 -14.16 2.54
CA VAL A 121 11.00 -15.57 2.36
C VAL A 121 9.75 -16.45 2.33
N LEU A 122 9.65 -17.29 1.32
CA LEU A 122 8.59 -18.27 1.14
C LEU A 122 9.17 -19.69 1.17
N ASN A 123 8.55 -20.56 1.95
CA ASN A 123 8.88 -21.98 2.01
C ASN A 123 7.98 -22.70 1.01
N ILE A 124 8.58 -23.15 -0.08
CA ILE A 124 7.90 -23.82 -1.19
C ILE A 124 8.08 -25.32 -1.01
N THR A 125 6.97 -26.03 -0.75
CA THR A 125 6.99 -27.48 -0.66
C THR A 125 6.64 -28.06 -2.03
N GLN A 126 7.56 -28.83 -2.59
CA GLN A 126 7.41 -29.53 -3.85
C GLN A 126 7.28 -31.04 -3.62
N LYS A 127 6.37 -31.67 -4.36
CA LYS A 127 6.21 -33.13 -4.37
C LYS A 127 7.21 -33.71 -5.37
N LYS A 128 8.18 -34.50 -4.89
CA LYS A 128 9.08 -35.27 -5.76
C LYS A 128 8.40 -36.55 -6.23
N CYS A 129 8.74 -37.01 -7.43
CA CYS A 129 8.38 -38.35 -7.88
C CYS A 129 8.95 -39.41 -6.91
N GLY A 130 8.07 -40.17 -6.23
CA GLY A 130 8.43 -41.21 -5.26
C GLY A 130 7.35 -41.44 -4.18
N LEU A 131 7.47 -42.53 -3.42
CA LEU A 131 6.44 -43.03 -2.49
C LEU A 131 5.98 -41.99 -1.44
N TRP A 132 6.86 -41.12 -0.91
CA TRP A 132 6.51 -40.08 0.09
C TRP A 132 7.44 -38.84 0.09
N GLY A 133 8.15 -38.54 -1.00
CA GLY A 133 9.16 -37.47 -1.02
C GLY A 133 8.56 -36.07 -1.15
N LYS A 134 8.52 -35.29 -0.05
CA LYS A 134 8.34 -33.83 -0.11
C LYS A 134 9.68 -33.15 0.11
N ARG A 135 9.99 -32.13 -0.69
CA ARG A 135 11.13 -31.23 -0.48
C ARG A 135 10.58 -29.84 -0.22
N THR A 136 10.99 -29.23 0.88
CA THR A 136 10.71 -27.81 1.13
C THR A 136 11.97 -27.01 0.82
N VAL A 137 11.79 -25.90 0.11
CA VAL A 137 12.87 -25.02 -0.34
C VAL A 137 12.47 -23.59 -0.02
N ASP A 138 13.39 -22.85 0.59
CA ASP A 138 13.17 -21.45 0.92
C ASP A 138 13.63 -20.56 -0.23
N VAL A 139 12.69 -19.74 -0.72
CA VAL A 139 12.91 -18.80 -1.82
C VAL A 139 12.60 -17.38 -1.38
N VAL A 140 13.38 -16.44 -1.89
CA VAL A 140 13.18 -15.02 -1.63
C VAL A 140 12.36 -14.39 -2.77
N VAL A 141 11.26 -13.73 -2.43
CA VAL A 141 10.49 -12.91 -3.38
C VAL A 141 11.30 -11.70 -3.77
N ASP A 142 11.34 -11.40 -5.07
CA ASP A 142 12.00 -10.20 -5.58
C ASP A 142 11.27 -8.94 -5.07
N SER A 143 11.91 -8.25 -4.11
CA SER A 143 11.39 -7.04 -3.48
C SER A 143 11.24 -5.86 -4.45
N ASN A 144 11.98 -5.87 -5.56
CA ASN A 144 11.87 -4.84 -6.60
C ASN A 144 10.60 -5.01 -7.45
N ARG A 145 10.12 -6.24 -7.62
CA ARG A 145 9.02 -6.55 -8.54
C ARG A 145 7.67 -6.73 -7.86
N LYS A 146 7.62 -7.05 -6.56
CA LYS A 146 6.40 -7.23 -5.73
C LYS A 146 5.41 -8.27 -6.29
N CYS A 147 4.64 -8.92 -5.42
CA CYS A 147 3.57 -9.82 -5.87
C CYS A 147 2.44 -9.03 -6.55
N MET A 148 1.86 -9.56 -7.63
CA MET A 148 0.82 -8.89 -8.42
C MET A 148 -0.36 -9.82 -8.74
N LEU A 149 -1.55 -9.24 -8.89
CA LEU A 149 -2.73 -9.91 -9.46
C LEU A 149 -2.92 -9.42 -10.90
N LEU A 150 -2.95 -10.35 -11.83
CA LEU A 150 -2.97 -10.08 -13.27
C LEU A 150 -4.27 -10.63 -13.87
N GLU A 151 -4.90 -9.82 -14.72
CA GLU A 151 -6.24 -10.08 -15.28
C GLU A 151 -6.23 -10.28 -16.80
N ASP A 152 -5.10 -10.02 -17.46
CA ASP A 152 -4.96 -10.09 -18.92
C ASP A 152 -3.59 -10.68 -19.31
N ASN A 153 -3.61 -11.62 -20.25
CA ASN A 153 -2.43 -12.27 -20.83
C ASN A 153 -1.47 -11.29 -21.51
N VAL A 154 -1.94 -10.14 -22.00
CA VAL A 154 -1.09 -9.11 -22.59
C VAL A 154 -0.07 -8.60 -21.57
N TYR A 155 -0.52 -8.28 -20.35
CA TYR A 155 0.39 -7.85 -19.28
C TYR A 155 1.38 -8.96 -18.89
N ILE A 156 0.94 -10.21 -18.88
CA ILE A 156 1.79 -11.34 -18.53
C ILE A 156 2.83 -11.62 -19.63
N SER A 157 2.48 -11.40 -20.90
CA SER A 157 3.42 -11.54 -22.03
C SER A 157 4.50 -10.45 -22.07
N HIS A 158 4.21 -9.27 -21.54
CA HIS A 158 5.19 -8.18 -21.37
C HIS A 158 6.03 -8.33 -20.11
N MET A 159 5.57 -9.14 -19.16
CA MET A 159 6.31 -9.52 -17.98
C MET A 159 7.42 -10.49 -18.38
N ASN A 160 8.57 -9.95 -18.80
CA ASN A 160 9.83 -10.70 -18.93
C ASN A 160 10.38 -11.02 -17.52
N SER A 161 9.56 -11.67 -16.71
CA SER A 161 9.81 -11.92 -15.29
C SER A 161 9.56 -13.37 -14.97
N ARG A 162 10.52 -13.93 -14.23
CA ARG A 162 10.49 -15.30 -13.74
C ARG A 162 9.84 -15.35 -12.36
N GLY A 163 9.23 -16.48 -12.04
CA GLY A 163 8.49 -16.59 -10.78
C GLY A 163 7.53 -17.76 -10.72
N ILE A 164 6.60 -17.68 -9.79
CA ILE A 164 5.52 -18.66 -9.62
C ILE A 164 4.20 -17.98 -10.00
N ALA A 165 3.44 -18.62 -10.88
CA ALA A 165 2.09 -18.21 -11.25
C ALA A 165 1.06 -19.13 -10.59
N VAL A 166 0.05 -18.55 -9.94
CA VAL A 166 -1.09 -19.28 -9.39
C VAL A 166 -2.36 -18.74 -10.03
N LEU A 167 -3.00 -19.55 -10.88
CA LEU A 167 -4.25 -19.18 -11.52
C LEU A 167 -5.41 -19.38 -10.54
N VAL A 168 -6.24 -18.36 -10.42
CA VAL A 168 -7.39 -18.31 -9.51
C VAL A 168 -8.67 -18.22 -10.32
N ASN A 169 -9.63 -19.10 -10.04
CA ASN A 169 -10.94 -19.08 -10.70
C ASN A 169 -11.86 -18.03 -10.07
N LYS A 170 -11.50 -16.75 -10.24
CA LYS A 170 -12.20 -15.60 -9.69
C LYS A 170 -12.06 -14.39 -10.61
N LYS A 171 -13.16 -13.65 -10.78
CA LYS A 171 -13.20 -12.42 -11.58
C LYS A 171 -12.53 -11.27 -10.81
N MET A 172 -11.67 -10.48 -11.47
CA MET A 172 -11.05 -9.30 -10.86
C MET A 172 -12.09 -8.29 -10.34
N SER A 173 -13.20 -8.11 -11.07
CA SER A 173 -14.32 -7.26 -10.65
C SER A 173 -14.94 -7.65 -9.31
N SER A 174 -14.85 -8.92 -8.91
CA SER A 174 -15.40 -9.41 -7.63
C SER A 174 -14.51 -9.13 -6.42
N ILE A 175 -13.28 -8.64 -6.65
CA ILE A 175 -12.35 -8.14 -5.63
C ILE A 175 -11.90 -6.70 -5.94
N GLY A 176 -12.55 -6.08 -6.94
CA GLY A 176 -12.20 -4.80 -7.53
C GLY A 176 -12.20 -3.66 -6.53
N ASP A 177 -13.14 -3.69 -5.61
CA ASP A 177 -13.33 -2.77 -4.50
C ASP A 177 -12.15 -2.72 -3.53
N ILE A 178 -11.32 -3.76 -3.47
CA ILE A 178 -10.11 -3.81 -2.63
C ILE A 178 -8.83 -3.60 -3.46
N VAL A 179 -8.70 -4.30 -4.59
CA VAL A 179 -7.47 -4.28 -5.41
C VAL A 179 -7.21 -2.94 -6.09
N HIS A 180 -8.26 -2.14 -6.35
CA HIS A 180 -8.12 -0.78 -6.90
C HIS A 180 -7.99 0.31 -5.82
N LYS A 181 -7.91 -0.07 -4.54
CA LYS A 181 -7.66 0.93 -3.49
C LYS A 181 -6.23 1.45 -3.58
N ASP A 182 -6.06 2.72 -3.24
CA ASP A 182 -4.74 3.35 -3.23
C ASP A 182 -3.75 2.56 -2.36
N GLY A 183 -2.51 2.46 -2.85
CA GLY A 183 -1.43 1.75 -2.16
C GLY A 183 -1.71 0.27 -1.92
N PHE A 184 -2.67 -0.34 -2.64
CA PHE A 184 -2.90 -1.78 -2.56
C PHE A 184 -1.60 -2.54 -2.86
N ARG A 185 -1.22 -3.40 -1.93
CA ARG A 185 -0.04 -4.27 -2.04
C ARG A 185 -0.33 -5.62 -1.41
N ILE A 186 0.15 -6.67 -2.07
CA ILE A 186 0.20 -8.01 -1.51
C ILE A 186 1.48 -8.11 -0.69
N LYS A 187 1.35 -8.33 0.60
CA LYS A 187 2.49 -8.50 1.52
C LYS A 187 3.11 -9.87 1.38
N TYR A 188 2.30 -10.92 1.42
CA TYR A 188 2.78 -12.28 1.18
C TYR A 188 1.62 -13.21 0.79
N PRO A 189 1.87 -14.18 -0.10
CA PRO A 189 0.96 -15.27 -0.41
C PRO A 189 1.20 -16.50 0.47
N GLU A 190 0.14 -17.20 0.81
CA GLU A 190 0.17 -18.54 1.40
C GLU A 190 -0.79 -19.45 0.63
N MET A 191 -0.36 -20.66 0.31
CA MET A 191 -1.15 -21.65 -0.40
C MET A 191 -1.06 -23.00 0.30
N LYS A 192 -2.20 -23.61 0.59
CA LYS A 192 -2.29 -24.96 1.13
C LYS A 192 -3.64 -25.61 0.80
N ASP A 193 -3.64 -26.90 0.49
CA ASP A 193 -4.86 -27.70 0.27
C ASP A 193 -5.84 -27.07 -0.75
N GLY A 194 -5.31 -26.47 -1.83
CA GLY A 194 -6.10 -25.82 -2.87
C GLY A 194 -6.70 -24.46 -2.47
N VAL A 195 -6.32 -23.92 -1.32
CA VAL A 195 -6.70 -22.57 -0.86
C VAL A 195 -5.51 -21.64 -0.95
N LEU A 196 -5.70 -20.49 -1.59
CA LEU A 196 -4.74 -19.39 -1.66
C LEU A 196 -5.22 -18.24 -0.76
N SER A 197 -4.39 -17.84 0.18
CA SER A 197 -4.59 -16.71 1.08
C SER A 197 -3.56 -15.64 0.78
N LEU A 198 -4.00 -14.40 0.56
CA LEU A 198 -3.12 -13.26 0.34
C LEU A 198 -3.26 -12.28 1.49
N ALA A 199 -2.19 -12.12 2.28
CA ALA A 199 -2.08 -11.01 3.20
C ALA A 199 -1.82 -9.74 2.39
N CYS A 200 -2.75 -8.80 2.44
CA CYS A 200 -2.71 -7.56 1.66
C CYS A 200 -2.72 -6.35 2.60
N SER A 201 -2.43 -5.18 2.02
CA SER A 201 -2.77 -3.91 2.64
C SER A 201 -3.06 -2.85 1.61
N TYR A 202 -3.90 -1.90 1.96
CA TYR A 202 -4.17 -0.71 1.15
C TYR A 202 -4.25 0.52 2.05
N ASN A 203 -4.18 1.70 1.46
CA ASN A 203 -4.31 2.97 2.17
C ASN A 203 -5.77 3.42 2.21
N VAL A 204 -6.17 3.99 3.34
CA VAL A 204 -7.43 4.73 3.48
C VAL A 204 -7.18 6.11 4.06
N ILE A 205 -8.03 7.05 3.68
CA ILE A 205 -8.06 8.37 4.30
C ILE A 205 -8.47 8.22 5.77
N CYS A 206 -7.70 8.83 6.68
CA CYS A 206 -8.06 8.95 8.08
C CYS A 206 -9.32 9.81 8.22
N SER A 207 -10.46 9.18 8.48
CA SER A 207 -11.76 9.87 8.60
C SER A 207 -12.57 9.43 9.81
N THR A 208 -12.03 8.54 10.65
CA THR A 208 -12.76 8.02 11.83
C THR A 208 -12.36 8.78 13.09
N LEU A 209 -13.24 8.77 14.10
CA LEU A 209 -12.96 9.33 15.43
C LEU A 209 -11.67 8.75 16.04
N LYS A 210 -11.39 7.47 15.77
CA LYS A 210 -10.16 6.80 16.22
C LYS A 210 -8.92 7.42 15.56
N ASP A 211 -8.97 7.69 14.27
CA ASP A 211 -7.83 8.27 13.56
C ASP A 211 -7.58 9.73 14.02
N THR A 212 -8.65 10.48 14.31
CA THR A 212 -8.54 11.82 14.91
C THR A 212 -7.88 11.78 16.29
N LEU A 213 -8.17 10.75 17.09
CA LEU A 213 -7.53 10.56 18.40
C LEU A 213 -6.01 10.38 18.27
N ASP A 214 -5.55 9.63 17.26
CA ASP A 214 -4.13 9.43 17.01
C ASP A 214 -3.44 10.74 16.56
N MET A 215 -4.12 11.57 15.75
CA MET A 215 -3.62 12.91 15.40
C MET A 215 -3.47 13.81 16.63
N LEU A 216 -4.46 13.81 17.53
CA LEU A 216 -4.47 14.61 18.75
C LEU A 216 -3.31 14.26 19.70
N ARG A 217 -2.90 12.99 19.71
CA ARG A 217 -1.80 12.47 20.53
C ARG A 217 -0.41 12.81 20.00
N TYR A 218 -0.30 13.24 18.75
CA TYR A 218 0.99 13.58 18.16
C TYR A 218 1.66 14.70 18.96
N ARG A 219 2.87 14.43 19.44
CA ARG A 219 3.69 15.36 20.20
C ARG A 219 4.54 16.18 19.24
N VAL A 220 4.54 17.48 19.44
CA VAL A 220 5.36 18.42 18.68
C VAL A 220 6.58 18.72 19.53
N GLU A 221 7.77 18.46 18.97
CA GLU A 221 9.02 18.87 19.61
C GLU A 221 9.06 20.39 19.69
N ASP A 222 9.21 20.90 20.91
CA ASP A 222 9.44 22.31 21.15
C ASP A 222 10.92 22.47 21.52
N PRO A 223 11.74 23.06 20.64
CA PRO A 223 13.17 23.22 20.91
C PRO A 223 13.47 24.13 22.11
N GLU A 224 12.48 24.87 22.62
CA GLU A 224 12.63 25.76 23.78
C GLU A 224 12.11 25.16 25.10
N SER A 225 11.47 23.98 25.07
CA SER A 225 10.91 23.32 26.26
C SER A 225 11.71 22.07 26.65
N TYR A 226 12.35 22.10 27.82
CA TYR A 226 13.08 20.95 28.39
C TYR A 226 12.16 19.85 28.93
N ASP A 227 10.87 20.13 29.10
CA ASP A 227 9.86 19.16 29.53
C ASP A 227 8.82 18.93 28.41
N TYR A 228 8.52 17.65 28.17
CA TYR A 228 7.47 17.08 27.31
C TYR A 228 6.74 18.08 26.39
N GLY A 229 7.18 18.20 25.14
CA GLY A 229 6.57 19.10 24.14
C GLY A 229 5.04 18.96 24.01
N TYR A 230 4.39 20.00 23.48
CA TYR A 230 2.92 20.04 23.37
C TYR A 230 2.37 18.96 22.43
N SER A 231 1.30 18.28 22.84
CA SER A 231 0.49 17.50 21.89
C SER A 231 -0.34 18.41 20.98
N ILE A 232 -0.79 17.90 19.82
CA ILE A 232 -1.75 18.62 18.95
C ILE A 232 -3.01 19.00 19.73
N TYR A 233 -3.48 18.12 20.63
CA TYR A 233 -4.60 18.41 21.52
C TYR A 233 -4.38 19.65 22.38
N GLU A 234 -3.22 19.73 23.04
CA GLU A 234 -2.88 20.87 23.89
C GLU A 234 -2.67 22.14 23.05
N LEU A 235 -2.08 22.06 21.86
CA LEU A 235 -1.94 23.20 20.96
C LEU A 235 -3.28 23.75 20.49
N ILE A 236 -4.27 22.88 20.25
CA ILE A 236 -5.63 23.30 19.87
C ILE A 236 -6.35 23.92 21.06
N LEU A 237 -6.24 23.31 22.25
CA LEU A 237 -6.77 23.90 23.48
C LEU A 237 -6.17 25.28 23.73
N LYS A 238 -4.84 25.43 23.61
CA LYS A 238 -4.15 26.72 23.72
C LYS A 238 -4.73 27.72 22.72
N ASP A 239 -4.80 27.37 21.43
CA ASP A 239 -5.37 28.26 20.40
C ASP A 239 -6.82 28.69 20.71
N LEU A 240 -7.66 27.78 21.22
CA LEU A 240 -9.06 28.05 21.54
C LEU A 240 -9.24 28.84 22.84
N LEU A 241 -8.31 28.68 23.79
CA LEU A 241 -8.37 29.24 25.14
C LEU A 241 -7.45 30.47 25.34
N ILE A 242 -6.64 30.89 24.36
CA ILE A 242 -5.80 32.11 24.41
C ILE A 242 -6.61 33.38 24.77
N ARG A 243 -7.93 33.38 24.58
CA ARG A 243 -8.83 34.50 24.93
C ARG A 243 -9.78 34.16 26.10
N PHE A 244 -9.40 33.21 26.94
CA PHE A 244 -10.19 32.83 28.10
C PHE A 244 -9.95 33.86 29.21
N PRO A 245 -10.98 34.62 29.67
CA PRO A 245 -10.83 35.43 30.87
C PRO A 245 -10.56 34.49 32.05
N TYR A 246 -9.60 34.83 32.91
CA TYR A 246 -9.19 33.99 34.04
C TYR A 246 -10.33 33.72 35.06
N ASP A 247 -11.44 34.44 34.94
CA ASP A 247 -12.61 34.34 35.82
C ASP A 247 -13.82 33.71 35.10
N ILE A 248 -14.48 32.75 35.75
CA ILE A 248 -15.85 32.36 35.39
C ILE A 248 -16.74 33.56 35.67
N PRO A 249 -17.54 34.06 34.71
CA PRO A 249 -18.59 35.00 35.03
C PRO A 249 -19.65 34.26 35.85
N THR A 250 -19.57 34.41 37.16
CA THR A 250 -20.56 33.94 38.13
C THR A 250 -21.72 34.93 38.16
N GLY A 251 -22.57 34.92 37.14
CA GLY A 251 -23.78 35.73 37.15
C GLY A 251 -24.64 35.59 35.90
N GLU A 252 -25.96 35.65 36.09
CA GLU A 252 -26.99 35.62 35.05
C GLU A 252 -26.88 36.74 33.98
N LYS A 253 -25.89 37.65 34.09
CA LYS A 253 -25.79 38.86 33.27
C LYS A 253 -24.67 38.91 32.24
N ASP A 254 -23.77 37.93 32.15
CA ASP A 254 -22.77 37.89 31.07
C ASP A 254 -22.96 36.69 30.14
N SER A 255 -23.94 36.83 29.26
CA SER A 255 -24.19 35.98 28.09
C SER A 255 -23.04 35.95 27.06
N ARG A 256 -21.93 36.66 27.33
CA ARG A 256 -20.79 36.82 26.41
C ARG A 256 -19.85 35.60 26.37
N THR A 257 -19.68 34.86 27.46
CA THR A 257 -18.84 33.63 27.47
C THR A 257 -19.51 32.45 26.77
N GLY A 258 -20.84 32.40 26.72
CA GLY A 258 -21.59 31.42 25.92
C GLY A 258 -21.65 31.70 24.41
N GLN A 259 -21.16 32.86 23.95
CA GLN A 259 -21.36 33.34 22.57
C GLN A 259 -20.15 33.25 21.65
N SER A 260 -18.91 33.09 22.16
CA SER A 260 -17.77 32.91 21.25
C SER A 260 -17.70 31.48 20.73
N ASN A 261 -17.64 31.32 19.40
CA ASN A 261 -17.47 30.02 18.75
C ASN A 261 -16.26 29.24 19.26
N GLY A 262 -15.21 29.95 19.75
CA GLY A 262 -14.04 29.33 20.36
C GLY A 262 -14.35 28.52 21.63
N TYR A 263 -15.24 29.02 22.50
CA TYR A 263 -15.62 28.32 23.73
C TYR A 263 -16.42 27.06 23.44
N LYS A 264 -17.38 27.16 22.50
CA LYS A 264 -18.19 26.02 22.07
C LYS A 264 -17.33 24.94 21.43
N LEU A 265 -16.34 25.32 20.62
CA LEU A 265 -15.36 24.39 20.04
C LEU A 265 -14.45 23.74 21.10
N ALA A 266 -14.01 24.48 22.12
CA ALA A 266 -13.21 23.93 23.21
C ALA A 266 -14.01 22.91 24.03
N MET A 267 -15.28 23.22 24.36
CA MET A 267 -16.16 22.27 25.02
C MET A 267 -16.45 21.05 24.14
N ALA A 268 -16.70 21.26 22.84
CA ALA A 268 -16.88 20.16 21.88
C ALA A 268 -15.65 19.24 21.84
N LEU A 269 -14.45 19.81 21.86
CA LEU A 269 -13.19 19.05 21.92
C LEU A 269 -13.08 18.24 23.21
N LEU A 270 -13.36 18.84 24.38
CA LEU A 270 -13.30 18.16 25.67
C LEU A 270 -14.36 17.04 25.80
N THR A 271 -15.56 17.24 25.24
CA THR A 271 -16.63 16.23 25.24
C THR A 271 -16.31 15.06 24.30
N ALA A 272 -15.87 15.34 23.07
CA ALA A 272 -15.55 14.30 22.09
C ALA A 272 -14.25 13.55 22.44
N PHE A 273 -13.30 14.26 23.05
CA PHE A 273 -11.96 13.77 23.37
C PHE A 273 -11.56 14.19 24.78
N SER A 274 -11.97 13.39 25.77
CA SER A 274 -11.59 13.63 27.16
C SER A 274 -10.07 13.65 27.32
N THR A 275 -9.58 14.52 28.20
CA THR A 275 -8.14 14.71 28.43
C THR A 275 -7.42 13.41 28.77
N SER A 276 -8.04 12.56 29.61
CA SER A 276 -7.48 11.25 29.98
C SER A 276 -7.44 10.27 28.79
N LYS A 277 -8.42 10.32 27.89
CA LYS A 277 -8.42 9.47 26.69
C LYS A 277 -7.32 9.87 25.71
N VAL A 278 -7.04 11.17 25.59
CA VAL A 278 -6.00 11.66 24.68
C VAL A 278 -4.61 11.49 25.31
N LEU A 279 -4.36 12.09 26.47
CA LEU A 279 -3.04 12.19 27.09
C LEU A 279 -2.66 10.97 27.95
N GLY A 280 -3.61 10.10 28.27
CA GLY A 280 -3.39 8.98 29.18
C GLY A 280 -2.99 9.47 30.56
N ASN A 281 -1.82 9.02 31.03
CA ASN A 281 -1.23 9.44 32.31
C ASN A 281 -0.34 10.69 32.19
N SER A 282 -0.14 11.23 30.97
CA SER A 282 0.66 12.44 30.81
C SER A 282 -0.10 13.63 31.39
N PRO A 283 0.54 14.47 32.23
CA PRO A 283 -0.10 15.68 32.71
C PRO A 283 -0.39 16.60 31.51
N ILE A 284 -1.48 17.36 31.61
CA ILE A 284 -1.73 18.47 30.70
C ILE A 284 -0.77 19.61 31.07
N ASN A 285 -0.27 20.32 30.06
CA ASN A 285 0.60 21.47 30.27
C ASN A 285 0.02 22.48 31.29
N GLU A 286 0.87 22.96 32.19
CA GLU A 286 0.48 23.79 33.34
C GLU A 286 -0.29 25.05 32.95
N GLU A 287 0.05 25.68 31.81
CA GLU A 287 -0.64 26.87 31.29
C GLU A 287 -2.13 26.61 30.99
N LEU A 288 -2.50 25.35 30.70
CA LEU A 288 -3.86 24.97 30.32
C LEU A 288 -4.65 24.35 31.48
N VAL A 289 -4.00 23.92 32.56
CA VAL A 289 -4.63 23.17 33.67
C VAL A 289 -5.84 23.93 34.22
N ASN A 290 -5.63 25.20 34.59
CA ASN A 290 -6.67 26.01 35.23
C ASN A 290 -7.83 26.27 34.27
N SER A 291 -7.57 26.69 33.04
CA SER A 291 -8.61 26.98 32.05
C SER A 291 -9.43 25.73 31.68
N VAL A 292 -8.77 24.57 31.56
CA VAL A 292 -9.46 23.30 31.27
C VAL A 292 -10.28 22.83 32.47
N ALA A 293 -9.78 22.96 33.69
CA ALA A 293 -10.53 22.66 34.89
C ALA A 293 -11.78 23.54 35.01
N LEU A 294 -11.62 24.85 34.76
CA LEU A 294 -12.71 25.81 34.80
C LEU A 294 -13.82 25.49 33.79
N LEU A 295 -13.43 25.16 32.56
CA LEU A 295 -14.36 24.81 31.50
C LEU A 295 -15.11 23.51 31.81
N LYS A 296 -14.43 22.51 32.39
CA LYS A 296 -15.07 21.27 32.85
C LYS A 296 -16.09 21.50 33.96
N SER A 297 -15.78 22.35 34.94
CA SER A 297 -16.73 22.73 35.99
C SER A 297 -17.98 23.41 35.41
N TYR A 298 -17.77 24.37 34.50
CA TYR A 298 -18.88 25.02 33.80
C TYR A 298 -19.74 24.03 33.02
N MET A 299 -19.14 23.09 32.28
CA MET A 299 -19.88 22.05 31.54
C MET A 299 -20.73 21.16 32.47
N ALA A 300 -20.22 20.84 33.66
CA ALA A 300 -20.94 20.05 34.66
C ALA A 300 -22.14 20.83 35.25
N GLU A 301 -21.94 22.10 35.61
CA GLU A 301 -22.98 22.98 36.16
C GLU A 301 -24.08 23.27 35.14
N SER A 302 -23.71 23.52 33.89
CA SER A 302 -24.62 23.83 32.78
C SER A 302 -25.27 22.61 32.13
N LYS A 303 -24.95 21.38 32.59
CA LYS A 303 -25.43 20.11 32.04
C LYS A 303 -25.22 19.97 30.53
N VAL A 304 -24.15 20.53 30.01
CA VAL A 304 -23.84 20.44 28.58
C VAL A 304 -23.29 19.05 28.26
N THR A 305 -24.05 18.27 27.50
CA THR A 305 -23.73 16.86 27.20
C THR A 305 -23.20 16.63 25.79
N SER A 306 -23.49 17.51 24.81
CA SER A 306 -22.98 17.34 23.45
C SER A 306 -22.96 18.63 22.62
N TYR A 307 -22.01 18.70 21.69
CA TYR A 307 -21.78 19.80 20.73
C TYR A 307 -21.49 19.21 19.33
N GLU A 308 -22.28 18.23 18.89
CA GLU A 308 -22.03 17.50 17.63
C GLU A 308 -22.02 18.41 16.39
N GLU A 309 -22.78 19.51 16.42
CA GLU A 309 -22.81 20.51 15.36
C GLU A 309 -21.42 21.11 15.06
N PHE A 310 -20.52 21.10 16.04
CA PHE A 310 -19.14 21.59 15.90
C PHE A 310 -18.15 20.52 15.45
N TYR A 311 -18.53 19.24 15.39
CA TYR A 311 -17.60 18.15 15.06
C TYR A 311 -16.96 18.28 13.68
N PRO A 312 -17.69 18.68 12.61
CA PRO A 312 -17.06 18.89 11.31
C PRO A 312 -15.96 19.95 11.34
N GLU A 313 -16.22 21.11 11.97
CA GLU A 313 -15.22 22.18 12.13
C GLU A 313 -14.05 21.72 13.01
N LEU A 314 -14.35 21.01 14.10
CA LEU A 314 -13.35 20.51 15.03
C LEU A 314 -12.40 19.52 14.35
N PHE A 315 -12.91 18.54 13.60
CA PHE A 315 -12.08 17.57 12.88
C PHE A 315 -11.21 18.25 11.83
N GLU A 316 -11.74 19.23 11.10
CA GLU A 316 -10.95 20.00 10.15
C GLU A 316 -9.84 20.82 10.83
N ARG A 317 -10.11 21.42 12.00
CA ARG A 317 -9.08 22.12 12.80
C ARG A 317 -8.01 21.17 13.30
N ILE A 318 -8.39 19.97 13.76
CA ILE A 318 -7.44 18.95 14.22
C ILE A 318 -6.53 18.51 13.07
N ARG A 319 -7.11 18.13 11.93
CA ARG A 319 -6.36 17.74 10.73
C ARG A 319 -5.44 18.85 10.27
N TYR A 320 -5.94 20.09 10.19
CA TYR A 320 -5.14 21.25 9.80
C TYR A 320 -3.95 21.44 10.74
N LYS A 321 -4.16 21.44 12.06
CA LYS A 321 -3.11 21.66 13.05
C LYS A 321 -2.09 20.52 13.04
N PHE A 322 -2.55 19.28 12.88
CA PHE A 322 -1.69 18.12 12.69
C PHE A 322 -0.81 18.28 11.44
N CYS A 323 -1.38 18.52 10.26
CA CYS A 323 -0.62 18.71 9.03
C CYS A 323 0.37 19.89 9.13
N GLN A 324 -0.01 20.95 9.84
CA GLN A 324 0.86 22.12 10.08
C GLN A 324 2.10 21.79 10.92
N ARG A 325 1.98 20.88 11.89
CA ARG A 325 3.03 20.58 12.87
C ARG A 325 3.78 19.27 12.61
N HIS A 326 3.21 18.38 11.80
CA HIS A 326 3.79 17.08 11.51
C HIS A 326 5.07 17.23 10.69
N GLU A 327 6.18 16.67 11.15
CA GLU A 327 7.52 16.82 10.55
C GLU A 327 7.54 16.57 9.02
N LYS A 328 6.81 15.55 8.56
CA LYS A 328 6.82 15.15 7.15
C LYS A 328 5.97 16.06 6.28
N ILE A 329 5.00 16.80 6.82
CA ILE A 329 4.00 17.54 6.04
C ILE A 329 4.15 19.06 6.25
N GLY A 330 4.46 19.48 7.47
CA GLY A 330 4.48 20.87 7.94
C GLY A 330 5.59 21.74 7.37
N SER A 331 6.48 21.19 6.55
CA SER A 331 7.60 21.91 5.95
C SER A 331 7.40 22.11 4.46
N TYR A 332 7.71 23.32 3.99
CA TYR A 332 7.75 23.66 2.56
C TYR A 332 8.65 22.72 1.76
N GLY A 333 9.79 22.32 2.33
CA GLY A 333 10.73 21.42 1.70
C GLY A 333 10.14 20.04 1.39
N CYS A 334 9.01 19.66 2.01
CA CYS A 334 8.40 18.35 1.88
C CYS A 334 7.22 18.33 0.90
N LEU A 335 6.80 19.46 0.31
CA LEU A 335 5.63 19.50 -0.58
C LEU A 335 5.79 18.65 -1.85
N HIS A 336 7.02 18.42 -2.31
CA HIS A 336 7.31 17.57 -3.46
C HIS A 336 6.95 16.08 -3.25
N ASN A 337 6.69 15.64 -2.02
CA ASN A 337 6.22 14.28 -1.73
C ASN A 337 4.80 14.00 -2.25
N ASN A 338 4.11 15.02 -2.78
CA ASN A 338 2.82 14.91 -3.46
C ASN A 338 1.74 14.15 -2.67
N TYR A 339 1.44 14.64 -1.47
CA TYR A 339 0.47 14.01 -0.56
C TYR A 339 -0.93 13.87 -1.14
N TYR A 340 -1.69 12.92 -0.62
CA TYR A 340 -3.12 12.81 -0.88
C TYR A 340 -3.92 13.90 -0.17
N THR A 341 -4.95 14.39 -0.86
CA THR A 341 -5.92 15.34 -0.32
C THR A 341 -7.13 14.61 0.24
N LYS A 342 -7.93 15.32 1.05
CA LYS A 342 -9.23 14.85 1.53
C LYS A 342 -10.26 14.58 0.43
N TYR A 343 -9.94 14.96 -0.82
CA TYR A 343 -10.75 14.71 -2.00
C TYR A 343 -10.35 13.44 -2.77
N GLY A 344 -9.36 12.68 -2.27
CA GLY A 344 -8.91 11.44 -2.91
C GLY A 344 -7.97 11.62 -4.10
N VAL A 345 -7.60 12.87 -4.44
CA VAL A 345 -6.59 13.19 -5.46
C VAL A 345 -5.29 13.64 -4.81
N THR A 346 -4.19 13.57 -5.55
CA THR A 346 -2.89 14.08 -5.08
C THR A 346 -2.86 15.60 -5.02
N PHE A 347 -1.98 16.17 -4.21
CA PHE A 347 -1.83 17.62 -4.06
C PHE A 347 -1.45 18.28 -5.40
N LYS A 348 -0.59 17.64 -6.18
CA LYS A 348 -0.23 18.04 -7.56
C LYS A 348 -1.47 18.17 -8.44
N GLU A 349 -2.31 17.13 -8.48
CA GLU A 349 -3.53 17.12 -9.30
C GLU A 349 -4.53 18.20 -8.84
N MET A 350 -4.66 18.40 -7.53
CA MET A 350 -5.51 19.46 -6.98
C MET A 350 -5.02 20.86 -7.42
N LEU A 351 -3.71 21.11 -7.38
CA LEU A 351 -3.12 22.37 -7.84
C LEU A 351 -3.33 22.58 -9.35
N ILE A 352 -3.04 21.56 -10.17
CA ILE A 352 -3.25 21.57 -11.62
C ILE A 352 -4.71 21.86 -11.95
N SER A 353 -5.64 21.15 -11.33
CA SER A 353 -7.08 21.32 -11.53
C SER A 353 -7.53 22.73 -11.17
N SER A 354 -7.04 23.28 -10.05
CA SER A 354 -7.38 24.64 -9.61
C SER A 354 -6.90 25.70 -10.61
N ILE A 355 -5.67 25.55 -11.14
CA ILE A 355 -5.10 26.50 -12.10
C ILE A 355 -5.82 26.40 -13.45
N ARG A 356 -6.10 25.19 -13.93
CA ARG A 356 -6.90 24.97 -15.15
C ARG A 356 -8.32 25.50 -15.01
N GLY A 357 -8.87 25.49 -13.79
CA GLY A 357 -10.14 26.11 -13.43
C GLY A 357 -10.10 27.65 -13.33
N GLY A 358 -8.95 28.29 -13.56
CA GLY A 358 -8.80 29.74 -13.63
C GLY A 358 -8.19 30.41 -12.39
N ASP A 359 -7.64 29.66 -11.42
CA ASP A 359 -6.97 30.23 -10.24
C ASP A 359 -5.57 30.80 -10.58
N SER A 360 -5.56 31.97 -11.21
CA SER A 360 -4.33 32.70 -11.61
C SER A 360 -3.51 33.20 -10.41
N VAL A 361 -4.15 33.45 -9.28
CA VAL A 361 -3.47 33.80 -8.02
C VAL A 361 -2.65 32.63 -7.55
N LEU A 362 -3.21 31.42 -7.53
CA LEU A 362 -2.46 30.21 -7.16
C LEU A 362 -1.27 29.98 -8.11
N ALA A 363 -1.48 30.07 -9.43
CA ALA A 363 -0.39 29.91 -10.40
C ALA A 363 0.75 30.90 -10.13
N SER A 364 0.41 32.16 -9.87
CA SER A 364 1.37 33.21 -9.54
C SER A 364 2.07 32.97 -8.19
N MET A 365 1.36 32.46 -7.18
CA MET A 365 1.95 32.08 -5.89
C MET A 365 2.97 30.95 -6.05
N LEU A 366 2.66 29.92 -6.86
CA LEU A 366 3.59 28.83 -7.17
C LEU A 366 4.85 29.37 -7.85
N ALA A 367 4.70 30.27 -8.80
CA ALA A 367 5.81 30.88 -9.52
C ALA A 367 6.74 31.64 -8.56
N ILE A 368 6.18 32.56 -7.75
CA ILE A 368 6.93 33.33 -6.74
C ILE A 368 7.60 32.39 -5.71
N ALA A 369 6.88 31.38 -5.21
CA ALA A 369 7.42 30.46 -4.20
C ALA A 369 8.57 29.60 -4.72
N SER A 370 8.53 29.24 -6.02
CA SER A 370 9.55 28.43 -6.70
C SER A 370 10.86 29.17 -6.96
N CYS A 371 10.87 30.49 -6.78
CA CYS A 371 12.06 31.29 -7.00
C CYS A 371 13.14 30.99 -5.95
N HIS A 372 14.39 31.06 -6.40
CA HIS A 372 15.55 30.70 -5.57
C HIS A 372 15.90 31.86 -4.62
N ASN A 373 16.05 31.56 -3.32
CA ASN A 373 16.52 32.52 -2.31
C ASN A 373 17.68 31.97 -1.47
N GLY A 374 18.54 31.14 -2.08
CA GLY A 374 19.71 30.56 -1.40
C GLY A 374 19.42 29.41 -0.44
N ARG A 375 18.15 29.10 -0.13
CA ARG A 375 17.76 27.96 0.72
C ARG A 375 17.48 26.72 -0.12
N GLY A 376 18.06 25.58 0.27
CA GLY A 376 18.07 24.29 -0.44
C GLY A 376 16.72 23.57 -0.61
N PHE A 377 15.69 24.26 -1.12
CA PHE A 377 14.36 23.70 -1.42
C PHE A 377 14.18 23.30 -2.89
N THR A 378 15.27 22.91 -3.56
CA THR A 378 15.31 22.66 -5.01
C THR A 378 14.21 21.69 -5.46
N LYS A 379 14.02 20.57 -4.76
CA LYS A 379 12.98 19.57 -5.10
C LYS A 379 11.56 20.14 -5.12
N THR A 380 11.17 20.91 -4.09
CA THR A 380 9.84 21.54 -4.06
C THR A 380 9.70 22.63 -5.12
N ASN A 381 10.75 23.41 -5.34
CA ASN A 381 10.70 24.46 -6.35
C ASN A 381 10.55 23.88 -7.76
N ASP A 382 11.26 22.80 -8.06
CA ASP A 382 11.17 22.11 -9.35
C ASP A 382 9.81 21.41 -9.51
N PHE A 383 9.27 20.82 -8.44
CA PHE A 383 7.90 20.30 -8.42
C PHE A 383 6.86 21.36 -8.81
N PHE A 384 6.99 22.62 -8.35
CA PHE A 384 6.08 23.69 -8.75
C PHE A 384 6.29 24.17 -10.18
N LYS A 385 7.53 24.26 -10.64
CA LYS A 385 7.82 24.58 -12.05
C LYS A 385 7.23 23.52 -12.98
N GLU A 386 7.33 22.25 -12.62
CA GLU A 386 6.72 21.16 -13.37
C GLU A 386 5.19 21.30 -13.44
N ILE A 387 4.54 21.65 -12.32
CA ILE A 387 3.10 21.94 -12.30
C ILE A 387 2.76 23.08 -13.26
N LEU A 388 3.47 24.21 -13.17
CA LEU A 388 3.24 25.39 -14.00
C LEU A 388 3.45 25.09 -15.49
N SER A 389 4.48 24.32 -15.82
CA SER A 389 4.73 23.90 -17.21
C SER A 389 3.61 23.02 -17.75
N SER A 390 3.13 22.07 -16.94
CA SER A 390 2.03 21.17 -17.33
C SER A 390 0.68 21.86 -17.60
N VAL A 391 0.55 23.12 -17.18
CA VAL A 391 -0.64 23.96 -17.41
C VAL A 391 -0.36 25.16 -18.31
N GLY A 392 0.83 25.26 -18.90
CA GLY A 392 1.20 26.32 -19.84
C GLY A 392 1.41 27.69 -19.19
N CYS A 393 1.85 27.73 -17.94
CA CYS A 393 2.11 28.96 -17.16
C CYS A 393 3.61 29.18 -16.86
N ASP A 394 4.50 28.68 -17.74
CA ASP A 394 5.96 28.82 -17.60
C ASP A 394 6.43 30.29 -17.63
N ASP A 395 5.70 31.13 -18.34
CA ASP A 395 5.94 32.57 -18.43
C ASP A 395 5.86 33.27 -17.07
N LEU A 396 4.99 32.79 -16.15
CA LEU A 396 4.91 33.32 -14.79
C LEU A 396 6.19 33.07 -13.99
N VAL A 397 6.90 31.97 -14.24
CA VAL A 397 8.19 31.68 -13.58
C VAL A 397 9.25 32.66 -14.07
N ALA A 398 9.29 32.92 -15.38
CA ALA A 398 10.21 33.90 -15.95
C ALA A 398 9.90 35.31 -15.41
N GLU A 399 8.63 35.68 -15.34
CA GLU A 399 8.19 36.96 -14.78
C GLU A 399 8.57 37.07 -13.29
N ALA A 400 8.25 36.08 -12.46
CA ALA A 400 8.64 36.07 -11.05
C ALA A 400 10.17 36.13 -10.84
N ASN A 401 10.96 35.46 -11.69
CA ASN A 401 12.42 35.58 -11.65
C ASN A 401 12.89 36.98 -12.02
N ARG A 402 12.27 37.67 -13.00
CA ARG A 402 12.59 39.06 -13.32
C ARG A 402 12.33 39.98 -12.13
N LEU A 403 11.20 39.80 -11.42
CA LEU A 403 10.90 40.58 -10.21
C LEU A 403 12.03 40.52 -9.18
N ILE A 404 12.61 39.33 -9.04
CA ILE A 404 13.62 39.03 -8.02
C ILE A 404 15.02 39.42 -8.50
N ALA A 405 15.35 39.15 -9.77
CA ALA A 405 16.66 39.41 -10.36
C ALA A 405 16.90 40.89 -10.61
N ASP A 406 15.88 41.63 -11.04
CA ASP A 406 16.02 43.05 -11.38
C ASP A 406 16.34 43.91 -10.16
N GLY A 407 16.12 43.40 -8.92
CA GLY A 407 16.52 44.07 -7.68
C GLY A 407 16.00 45.51 -7.53
N LEU A 408 15.05 45.90 -8.40
CA LEU A 408 14.81 47.30 -8.76
C LEU A 408 14.24 48.09 -7.58
N HIS A 409 13.70 47.40 -6.58
CA HIS A 409 13.40 47.98 -5.29
C HIS A 409 13.71 46.98 -4.16
N ARG A 410 14.51 47.41 -3.16
CA ARG A 410 14.61 46.70 -1.86
C ARG A 410 13.24 46.52 -1.18
N LYS A 411 12.21 47.24 -1.66
CA LYS A 411 10.82 47.24 -1.23
C LYS A 411 9.89 47.34 -2.44
N ILE A 412 9.06 46.33 -2.69
CA ILE A 412 8.05 46.35 -3.77
C ILE A 412 6.92 47.31 -3.39
N ASP A 413 6.64 48.36 -4.18
CA ASP A 413 5.50 49.28 -3.99
C ASP A 413 4.40 49.00 -5.01
N LEU A 414 3.29 48.42 -4.55
CA LEU A 414 2.15 48.05 -5.40
C LEU A 414 1.47 49.20 -6.12
N SER A 415 1.70 50.45 -5.70
CA SER A 415 1.10 51.63 -6.32
C SER A 415 1.78 52.03 -7.65
N SER A 416 2.95 51.45 -7.97
CA SER A 416 3.61 51.70 -9.25
C SER A 416 2.85 51.07 -10.42
N CYS A 417 2.62 51.87 -11.47
CA CYS A 417 1.97 51.45 -12.72
C CYS A 417 2.68 50.29 -13.43
N GLU A 418 3.95 50.05 -13.12
CA GLU A 418 4.72 48.93 -13.63
C GLU A 418 4.15 47.60 -13.10
N PHE A 419 3.91 47.47 -11.79
CA PHE A 419 3.43 46.22 -11.19
C PHE A 419 1.98 45.89 -11.54
N ILE A 420 1.15 46.88 -11.87
CA ILE A 420 -0.24 46.66 -12.28
C ILE A 420 -0.31 45.82 -13.57
N LYS A 421 0.71 45.91 -14.43
CA LYS A 421 0.76 45.21 -15.72
C LYS A 421 1.25 43.76 -15.61
N TRP A 422 1.81 43.39 -14.46
CA TRP A 422 2.38 42.07 -14.24
C TRP A 422 1.27 41.04 -14.01
N LYS A 423 1.39 39.86 -14.62
CA LYS A 423 0.43 38.76 -14.45
C LYS A 423 0.39 38.27 -13.00
N ILE A 424 1.51 38.42 -12.27
CA ILE A 424 1.62 38.05 -10.85
C ILE A 424 0.99 39.08 -9.88
N PHE A 425 0.49 40.21 -10.36
CA PHE A 425 -0.04 41.30 -9.52
C PHE A 425 -1.13 40.85 -8.55
N GLY A 426 -1.99 39.92 -8.97
CA GLY A 426 -3.02 39.33 -8.11
C GLY A 426 -2.43 38.64 -6.88
N ALA A 427 -1.32 37.92 -7.04
CA ALA A 427 -0.61 37.30 -5.92
C ALA A 427 0.08 38.35 -5.03
N LEU A 428 0.65 39.40 -5.63
CA LEU A 428 1.26 40.49 -4.86
C LEU A 428 0.25 41.17 -3.92
N LYS A 429 -0.97 41.43 -4.40
CA LYS A 429 -2.08 41.97 -3.59
C LYS A 429 -2.50 41.06 -2.43
N VAL A 430 -2.36 39.74 -2.58
CA VAL A 430 -2.71 38.79 -1.52
C VAL A 430 -1.60 38.70 -0.48
N ILE A 431 -0.34 38.84 -0.88
CA ILE A 431 0.82 38.83 0.04
C ILE A 431 0.93 40.16 0.80
N LEU A 432 0.68 41.28 0.11
CA LEU A 432 0.82 42.63 0.64
C LEU A 432 -0.55 43.16 1.08
N THR A 433 -0.73 43.36 2.38
CA THR A 433 -1.98 43.92 2.93
C THR A 433 -2.03 45.45 2.73
N PRO A 434 -3.22 46.07 2.72
CA PRO A 434 -3.36 47.53 2.61
C PRO A 434 -2.57 48.33 3.67
N SER A 435 -2.30 47.72 4.82
CA SER A 435 -1.50 48.28 5.93
C SER A 435 0.01 48.10 5.78
N ASN A 436 0.48 47.35 4.77
CA ASN A 436 1.90 47.05 4.55
C ASN A 436 2.18 46.95 3.04
N THR A 437 2.20 48.12 2.37
CA THR A 437 2.33 48.25 0.91
C THR A 437 3.74 47.95 0.38
N ALA A 438 4.70 47.69 1.28
CA ALA A 438 6.10 47.43 0.95
C ALA A 438 6.62 46.16 1.63
N CYS A 439 7.23 45.26 0.85
CA CYS A 439 7.86 44.04 1.37
C CYS A 439 9.21 43.79 0.70
N SER A 440 10.12 43.13 1.43
CA SER A 440 11.37 42.62 0.88
C SER A 440 11.12 41.41 -0.04
N LEU A 441 12.07 41.09 -0.90
CA LEU A 441 12.02 39.90 -1.75
C LEU A 441 11.87 38.61 -0.94
N ASP A 442 12.59 38.48 0.18
CA ASP A 442 12.45 37.34 1.09
C ASP A 442 11.05 37.26 1.71
N GLY A 443 10.48 38.41 2.10
CA GLY A 443 9.13 38.45 2.64
C GLY A 443 8.07 38.10 1.59
N LEU A 444 8.32 38.45 0.31
CA LEU A 444 7.47 38.05 -0.80
C LEU A 444 7.48 36.53 -1.00
N ILE A 445 8.67 35.94 -1.14
CA ILE A 445 8.83 34.49 -1.31
C ILE A 445 8.25 33.75 -0.10
N TYR A 446 8.54 34.22 1.12
CA TYR A 446 7.98 33.64 2.34
C TYR A 446 6.45 33.74 2.37
N GLY A 447 5.88 34.86 1.96
CA GLY A 447 4.42 35.05 1.85
C GLY A 447 3.78 34.06 0.88
N ALA A 448 4.36 33.89 -0.31
CA ALA A 448 3.90 32.91 -1.29
C ALA A 448 4.00 31.46 -0.77
N ARG A 449 5.14 31.10 -0.19
CA ARG A 449 5.34 29.78 0.45
C ARG A 449 4.31 29.55 1.56
N ARG A 450 4.05 30.53 2.42
CA ARG A 450 3.04 30.46 3.49
C ARG A 450 1.64 30.28 2.92
N TYR A 451 1.29 30.96 1.82
CA TYR A 451 0.02 30.78 1.14
C TYR A 451 -0.17 29.34 0.68
N ILE A 452 0.84 28.76 0.03
CA ILE A 452 0.79 27.39 -0.48
C ILE A 452 0.76 26.37 0.68
N MET A 453 1.53 26.59 1.74
CA MET A 453 1.48 25.75 2.94
C MET A 453 0.08 25.76 3.57
N ARG A 454 -0.59 26.92 3.65
CA ARG A 454 -1.98 26.99 4.14
C ARG A 454 -2.93 26.19 3.25
N LYS A 455 -2.79 26.30 1.93
CA LYS A 455 -3.54 25.46 0.97
C LYS A 455 -3.26 23.97 1.23
N CYS A 456 -2.00 23.58 1.40
CA CYS A 456 -1.60 22.22 1.78
C CYS A 456 -2.31 21.76 3.06
N TYR A 457 -2.17 22.48 4.17
CA TYR A 457 -2.80 22.10 5.46
C TYR A 457 -4.32 22.03 5.37
N SER A 458 -4.95 22.87 4.55
CA SER A 458 -6.42 22.87 4.38
C SER A 458 -6.95 21.71 3.52
N SER A 459 -6.09 21.06 2.72
CA SER A 459 -6.49 20.08 1.72
C SER A 459 -5.91 18.68 1.94
N VAL A 460 -4.65 18.59 2.36
CA VAL A 460 -3.92 17.33 2.56
C VAL A 460 -4.51 16.54 3.71
N THR A 461 -4.55 15.22 3.56
CA THR A 461 -5.00 14.29 4.59
C THR A 461 -3.90 13.31 4.95
N THR A 462 -4.10 12.58 6.04
CA THR A 462 -3.25 11.46 6.41
C THR A 462 -3.86 10.16 5.92
N LEU A 463 -2.98 9.24 5.54
CA LEU A 463 -3.36 7.90 5.14
C LEU A 463 -3.02 6.90 6.21
N LYS A 464 -3.87 5.88 6.31
CA LYS A 464 -3.67 4.71 7.17
C LYS A 464 -3.57 3.47 6.32
N CYS A 465 -2.52 2.69 6.56
CA CYS A 465 -2.37 1.36 5.98
C CYS A 465 -3.31 0.38 6.70
N VAL A 466 -4.31 -0.16 5.99
CA VAL A 466 -5.26 -1.14 6.49
C VAL A 466 -4.82 -2.54 6.06
N PRO A 467 -4.56 -3.46 7.00
CA PRO A 467 -4.32 -4.86 6.66
C PRO A 467 -5.62 -5.52 6.19
N TYR A 468 -5.54 -6.40 5.21
CA TYR A 468 -6.67 -7.15 4.66
C TYR A 468 -6.23 -8.56 4.25
N SER A 469 -7.16 -9.51 4.18
CA SER A 469 -6.88 -10.87 3.71
C SER A 469 -7.84 -11.25 2.59
N LEU A 470 -7.29 -11.63 1.43
CA LEU A 470 -8.06 -12.21 0.33
C LEU A 470 -7.89 -13.72 0.35
N ILE A 471 -9.00 -14.46 0.34
CA ILE A 471 -8.99 -15.93 0.37
C ILE A 471 -9.69 -16.46 -0.88
N PHE A 472 -8.98 -17.31 -1.62
CA PHE A 472 -9.46 -17.99 -2.82
C PHE A 472 -9.49 -19.49 -2.58
N ARG A 473 -10.66 -20.12 -2.76
CA ARG A 473 -10.85 -21.57 -2.53
C ARG A 473 -10.79 -22.42 -3.79
N SER A 474 -10.69 -21.79 -4.95
CA SER A 474 -10.62 -22.46 -6.25
C SER A 474 -9.43 -21.90 -7.01
N ILE A 475 -8.31 -22.60 -6.89
CA ILE A 475 -7.06 -22.31 -7.58
C ILE A 475 -6.65 -23.50 -8.41
N TYR A 476 -5.93 -23.25 -9.50
CA TYR A 476 -5.22 -24.27 -10.24
C TYR A 476 -3.84 -24.49 -9.61
N ASN A 477 -3.19 -25.58 -10.00
CA ASN A 477 -1.84 -25.88 -9.55
C ASN A 477 -0.89 -24.73 -9.93
N PRO A 478 0.00 -24.30 -9.01
CA PRO A 478 1.01 -23.31 -9.33
C PRO A 478 1.93 -23.79 -10.44
N VAL A 479 2.30 -22.88 -11.34
CA VAL A 479 3.23 -23.12 -12.44
C VAL A 479 4.48 -22.28 -12.23
N ILE A 480 5.65 -22.87 -12.43
CA ILE A 480 6.92 -22.14 -12.40
C ILE A 480 7.15 -21.51 -13.78
N MET A 481 7.30 -20.20 -13.81
CA MET A 481 7.55 -19.42 -15.02
C MET A 481 9.04 -19.12 -15.15
N THR A 482 9.67 -19.63 -16.20
CA THR A 482 11.11 -19.51 -16.48
C THR A 482 11.46 -18.40 -17.47
N GLY A 483 10.47 -17.74 -18.07
CA GLY A 483 10.65 -16.61 -19.01
C GLY A 483 11.47 -17.00 -20.24
N LYS A 484 10.82 -17.14 -21.40
CA LYS A 484 11.49 -17.22 -22.71
C LYS A 484 11.08 -16.04 -23.58
N GLU A 485 12.06 -15.49 -24.31
CA GLU A 485 11.81 -14.61 -25.44
C GLU A 485 10.80 -15.29 -26.37
N SER A 486 9.76 -14.55 -26.76
CA SER A 486 8.88 -14.96 -27.84
C SER A 486 9.73 -15.09 -29.10
N GLU A 487 10.15 -16.31 -29.46
CA GLU A 487 10.44 -16.59 -30.86
C GLU A 487 9.13 -16.38 -31.61
N GLN A 488 9.07 -15.31 -32.41
CA GLN A 488 8.03 -15.16 -33.40
C GLN A 488 8.05 -16.40 -34.28
N VAL A 489 7.03 -17.24 -34.12
CA VAL A 489 6.70 -18.24 -35.13
C VAL A 489 6.28 -17.44 -36.37
N VAL A 490 7.26 -17.14 -37.23
CA VAL A 490 7.01 -16.80 -38.62
C VAL A 490 6.44 -18.07 -39.24
N GLY A 491 5.11 -18.19 -39.13
CA GLY A 491 4.35 -19.16 -39.87
C GLY A 491 4.51 -18.84 -41.35
N SER A 492 5.41 -19.59 -41.99
CA SER A 492 5.46 -19.76 -43.43
C SER A 492 4.18 -20.46 -43.86
N SER A 493 3.09 -19.71 -44.03
CA SER A 493 1.98 -20.15 -44.87
C SER A 493 2.24 -19.66 -46.28
N ASN A 494 2.53 -20.64 -47.12
CA ASN A 494 2.70 -20.57 -48.55
C ASN A 494 1.76 -19.61 -49.24
N ILE A 495 2.37 -18.92 -50.19
CA ILE A 495 1.76 -18.30 -51.36
C ILE A 495 0.85 -19.35 -52.02
N GLU A 496 -0.46 -19.16 -51.94
CA GLU A 496 -1.35 -19.51 -53.05
C GLU A 496 -2.06 -18.24 -53.49
N HIS A 497 -1.45 -17.65 -54.53
CA HIS A 497 -2.16 -16.80 -55.46
C HIS A 497 -3.28 -17.62 -56.11
N VAL A 498 -4.53 -17.35 -55.72
CA VAL A 498 -5.66 -17.50 -56.63
C VAL A 498 -6.32 -16.13 -56.74
N GLY A 499 -5.86 -15.37 -57.73
CA GLY A 499 -6.71 -14.35 -58.32
C GLY A 499 -7.81 -15.04 -59.11
N VAL A 500 -9.02 -14.49 -59.06
CA VAL A 500 -9.84 -14.12 -60.23
C VAL A 500 -11.21 -13.62 -59.74
N SER A 501 -11.35 -12.30 -59.93
CA SER A 501 -12.49 -11.57 -60.50
C SER A 501 -13.81 -11.35 -59.75
N HIS A 502 -14.21 -10.08 -59.91
CA HIS A 502 -15.53 -9.46 -59.92
C HIS A 502 -16.20 -9.22 -58.58
N ALA A 503 -16.84 -8.09 -58.28
CA ALA A 503 -16.98 -6.72 -58.81
C ALA A 503 -18.30 -6.21 -58.19
N VAL A 504 -18.47 -4.89 -58.16
CA VAL A 504 -19.74 -4.16 -57.91
C VAL A 504 -20.15 -4.16 -56.43
N GLY A 505 -20.30 -3.02 -55.75
CA GLY A 505 -20.53 -1.66 -56.19
C GLY A 505 -21.71 -1.11 -55.39
N MET A 506 -21.42 -0.37 -54.32
CA MET A 506 -22.15 0.81 -53.81
C MET A 506 -21.45 1.31 -52.54
#